data_AF-A0A9X8YN94-F1
#
_entry.id   AF-A0A9X8YN94-F1
#
_cell.length_a   1.000
_cell.length_b   1.000
_cell.length_c   1.000
_cell.angle_alpha   90.00
_cell.angle_beta   90.00
_cell.angle_gamma   90.00
#
_symmetry.space_group_name_H-M   'P 1'
#
loop_
_entity.id
_entity.type
_entity.pdbx_description
1 polymer ?
#
loop_
_entity_poly.entity_id
_entity_poly.type
_entity_poly.pdbx_seq_one_letter_code
_entity_poly.pdbx_strand_id
1 'polypeptide(L)'
;QPLDEQWLLAQLQQQGFAEHWQPILLAWMQVLLNTSLDDSGMTLAALTPQHKQAELQFYLPINRLLQAKELDALVKRYDPLSARCPALDFHQVQGMLKGFIDLVFCWQGK
;
A
#
# COMPACT_ATOMS: atom_id res chain seq x y z
N GLN A 1 3.56 -9.54 -15.86
CA GLN A 1 3.50 -9.20 -17.31
C GLN A 1 4.40 -8.00 -17.55
N PRO A 2 5.15 -7.93 -18.67
CA PRO A 2 5.93 -6.74 -19.00
C PRO A 2 5.00 -5.55 -19.21
N LEU A 3 5.49 -4.35 -18.88
CA LEU A 3 4.76 -3.11 -19.10
C LEU A 3 4.68 -2.81 -20.60
N ASP A 4 3.49 -2.46 -21.07
CA ASP A 4 3.27 -2.01 -22.45
C ASP A 4 3.70 -0.53 -22.61
N GLU A 5 4.73 -0.32 -23.41
CA GLU A 5 5.29 1.01 -23.68
C GLU A 5 4.34 1.93 -24.46
N GLN A 6 3.53 1.36 -25.37
CA GLN A 6 2.56 2.13 -26.14
C GLN A 6 1.42 2.59 -25.25
N TRP A 7 0.98 1.72 -24.34
CA TRP A 7 0.01 2.08 -23.31
C TRP A 7 0.55 3.20 -22.41
N LEU A 8 1.81 3.10 -21.95
CA LEU A 8 2.42 4.14 -21.11
C LEU A 8 2.49 5.49 -21.82
N LEU A 9 2.91 5.52 -23.08
CA LEU A 9 2.95 6.75 -23.88
C LEU A 9 1.55 7.38 -24.00
N ALA A 10 0.54 6.55 -24.28
CA ALA A 10 -0.84 7.02 -24.37
C ALA A 10 -1.32 7.61 -23.03
N GLN A 11 -0.97 6.99 -21.90
CA GLN A 11 -1.29 7.55 -20.57
C GLN A 11 -0.61 8.89 -20.32
N LEU A 12 0.67 9.04 -20.70
CA LEU A 12 1.39 10.31 -20.53
C LEU A 12 0.76 11.44 -21.33
N GLN A 13 0.45 11.18 -22.60
CA GLN A 13 -0.21 12.15 -23.47
C GLN A 13 -1.60 12.54 -22.93
N GLN A 14 -2.38 11.57 -22.46
CA GLN A 14 -3.70 11.83 -21.86
C GLN A 14 -3.64 12.71 -20.60
N GLN A 15 -2.58 12.57 -19.81
CA GLN A 15 -2.38 13.34 -18.58
C GLN A 15 -1.58 14.65 -18.81
N GLY A 16 -1.23 14.97 -20.06
CA GLY A 16 -0.54 16.22 -20.42
C GLY A 16 0.96 16.24 -20.12
N PHE A 17 1.59 15.09 -19.91
CA PHE A 17 3.03 15.00 -19.72
C PHE A 17 3.77 14.92 -21.06
N ALA A 18 4.95 15.53 -21.12
CA ALA A 18 5.81 15.50 -22.31
C ALA A 18 6.39 14.09 -22.55
N GLU A 19 6.52 13.72 -23.82
CA GLU A 19 6.91 12.36 -24.24
C GLU A 19 8.31 11.93 -23.76
N HIS A 20 9.21 12.90 -23.52
CA HIS A 20 10.55 12.61 -22.99
C HIS A 20 10.53 11.96 -21.59
N TRP A 21 9.40 11.99 -20.87
CA TRP A 21 9.23 11.27 -19.60
C TRP A 21 9.01 9.77 -19.77
N GLN A 22 8.58 9.31 -20.95
CA GLN A 22 8.30 7.90 -21.21
C GLN A 22 9.48 6.97 -20.85
N PRO A 23 10.72 7.19 -21.36
CA PRO A 23 11.84 6.30 -21.04
C PRO A 23 12.20 6.31 -19.54
N ILE A 24 12.00 7.44 -18.86
CA ILE A 24 12.27 7.57 -17.42
C ILE A 24 11.27 6.75 -16.62
N LEU A 25 9.98 6.91 -16.91
CA LEU A 25 8.91 6.20 -16.21
C LEU A 25 8.91 4.70 -16.51
N LEU A 26 9.23 4.31 -17.75
CA LEU A 26 9.42 2.92 -18.12
C LEU A 26 10.51 2.26 -17.26
N ALA A 27 11.68 2.90 -17.17
CA ALA A 27 12.78 2.39 -16.36
C ALA A 27 12.40 2.32 -14.86
N TRP A 28 11.72 3.35 -14.33
CA TRP A 28 11.26 3.35 -12.94
C TRP A 28 10.26 2.25 -12.65
N MET A 29 9.26 2.03 -13.51
CA MET A 29 8.30 0.95 -13.32
C MET A 29 8.94 -0.42 -13.43
N GLN A 30 9.91 -0.61 -14.32
CA GLN A 30 10.66 -1.86 -14.39
C GLN A 30 11.40 -2.13 -13.07
N VAL A 31 12.03 -1.12 -12.47
CA VAL A 31 12.67 -1.26 -11.16
C VAL A 31 11.65 -1.59 -10.08
N LEU A 32 10.58 -0.80 -9.95
CA LEU A 32 9.56 -0.98 -8.91
C LEU A 32 8.89 -2.36 -8.98
N LEU A 33 8.55 -2.82 -10.18
CA LEU A 33 7.85 -4.10 -10.35
C LEU A 33 8.75 -5.31 -10.05
N ASN A 34 10.07 -5.20 -10.28
CA ASN A 34 11.02 -6.29 -10.12
C ASN A 34 11.85 -6.21 -8.83
N THR A 35 11.64 -5.18 -8.00
CA THR A 35 12.32 -5.07 -6.70
C THR A 35 11.75 -6.10 -5.73
N SER A 36 12.62 -6.82 -5.02
CA SER A 36 12.20 -7.78 -4.00
C SER A 36 11.57 -7.06 -2.82
N LEU A 37 10.35 -7.46 -2.43
CA LEU A 37 9.64 -6.90 -1.28
C LEU A 37 9.96 -7.61 0.03
N ASP A 38 10.51 -8.83 -0.04
CA ASP A 38 10.95 -9.60 1.11
C ASP A 38 12.23 -10.40 0.80
N ASP A 39 12.73 -11.13 1.79
CA ASP A 39 13.91 -11.99 1.67
C ASP A 39 13.65 -13.26 0.82
N SER A 40 12.40 -13.55 0.46
CA SER A 40 12.03 -14.73 -0.35
C SER A 40 12.19 -14.49 -1.85
N GLY A 41 12.48 -13.27 -2.28
CA GLY A 41 12.55 -12.90 -3.69
C GLY A 41 11.18 -12.52 -4.27
N MET A 42 10.18 -12.25 -3.43
CA MET A 42 8.84 -11.88 -3.90
C MET A 42 8.90 -10.52 -4.62
N THR A 43 8.33 -10.45 -5.83
CA THR A 43 8.25 -9.22 -6.62
C THR A 43 6.81 -8.94 -7.08
N LEU A 44 6.46 -7.68 -7.28
CA LEU A 44 5.13 -7.30 -7.79
C LEU A 44 4.89 -7.83 -9.21
N ALA A 45 5.94 -7.98 -10.02
CA ALA A 45 5.88 -8.52 -11.37
C ALA A 45 5.43 -9.99 -11.41
N ALA A 46 5.68 -10.75 -10.32
CA ALA A 46 5.33 -12.16 -10.21
C ALA A 46 3.88 -12.40 -9.75
N LEU A 47 3.17 -11.37 -9.30
CA LEU A 47 1.78 -11.48 -8.86
C LEU A 47 0.82 -11.71 -10.03
N THR A 48 -0.04 -12.73 -9.90
CA THR A 48 -1.12 -12.96 -10.86
C THR A 48 -2.38 -12.19 -10.46
N PRO A 49 -3.24 -11.79 -11.43
CA PRO A 49 -4.47 -11.06 -11.13
C PRO A 49 -5.38 -11.74 -10.10
N GLN A 50 -5.40 -13.07 -10.05
CA GLN A 50 -6.23 -13.85 -9.11
C GLN A 50 -5.73 -13.78 -7.67
N HIS A 51 -4.46 -13.45 -7.47
CA HIS A 51 -3.83 -13.37 -6.15
C HIS A 51 -3.58 -11.94 -5.71
N LYS A 52 -4.22 -10.95 -6.33
CA LYS A 52 -4.11 -9.55 -5.92
C LYS A 52 -5.44 -8.83 -5.98
N GLN A 53 -5.63 -7.88 -5.08
CA GLN A 53 -6.75 -6.98 -5.03
C GLN A 53 -6.21 -5.57 -4.81
N ALA A 54 -6.42 -4.71 -5.81
CA ALA A 54 -6.14 -3.29 -5.70
C ALA A 54 -7.30 -2.59 -4.97
N GLU A 55 -6.97 -1.53 -4.23
CA GLU A 55 -7.93 -0.64 -3.57
C GLU A 55 -8.95 -1.40 -2.70
N LEU A 56 -8.47 -2.27 -1.81
CA LEU A 56 -9.35 -3.00 -0.91
C LEU A 56 -9.98 -2.03 0.11
N GLN A 57 -11.27 -1.77 -0.07
CA GLN A 57 -12.06 -1.05 0.92
C GLN A 57 -12.38 -1.95 2.12
N PHE A 58 -12.24 -1.43 3.33
CA PHE A 58 -12.59 -2.13 4.55
C PHE A 58 -13.42 -1.29 5.52
N TYR A 59 -14.12 -2.00 6.40
CA TYR A 59 -14.99 -1.47 7.44
C TYR A 59 -14.79 -2.27 8.73
N LEU A 60 -14.32 -1.61 9.78
CA LEU A 60 -14.04 -2.24 11.07
C LEU A 60 -14.86 -1.59 12.19
N PRO A 61 -15.74 -2.34 12.88
CA PRO A 61 -16.55 -1.80 13.97
C PRO A 61 -15.72 -1.56 15.22
N ILE A 62 -15.76 -0.33 15.71
CA ILE A 62 -15.23 0.11 16.99
C ILE A 62 -16.38 0.13 17.99
N ASN A 63 -16.66 -1.04 18.57
CA ASN A 63 -17.83 -1.26 19.43
C ASN A 63 -17.72 -0.55 20.79
N ARG A 64 -16.50 -0.37 21.31
CA ARG A 64 -16.21 0.31 22.58
C ARG A 64 -15.53 1.63 22.29
N LEU A 65 -15.67 2.58 23.22
CA LEU A 65 -15.02 3.87 23.12
C LEU A 65 -13.49 3.69 23.08
N LEU A 66 -12.89 3.97 21.92
CA LEU A 66 -11.45 3.85 21.70
C LEU A 66 -10.76 5.10 22.23
N GLN A 67 -9.87 4.92 23.19
CA GLN A 67 -9.09 6.01 23.79
C GLN A 67 -7.66 6.01 23.25
N ALA A 68 -7.19 7.19 22.83
CA ALA A 68 -5.84 7.34 22.27
C ALA A 68 -4.75 6.82 23.20
N LYS A 69 -4.84 7.10 24.51
CA LYS A 69 -3.85 6.66 25.51
C LYS A 69 -3.77 5.13 25.66
N GLU A 70 -4.92 4.45 25.60
CA GLU A 70 -4.97 2.98 25.74
C GLU A 70 -4.40 2.30 24.50
N LEU A 71 -4.74 2.82 23.31
CA LEU A 71 -4.19 2.33 22.05
C LEU A 71 -2.69 2.63 21.95
N ASP A 72 -2.25 3.84 22.30
CA ASP A 72 -0.84 4.26 22.30
C ASP A 72 0.00 3.33 23.17
N ALA A 73 -0.45 3.03 24.39
CA ALA A 73 0.24 2.12 25.29
C ALA A 73 0.38 0.70 24.73
N LEU A 74 -0.67 0.18 24.08
CA LEU A 74 -0.64 -1.15 23.45
C LEU A 74 0.30 -1.18 22.25
N VAL A 75 0.15 -0.23 21.33
CA VAL A 75 0.93 -0.22 20.08
C VAL A 75 2.41 -0.01 20.41
N LYS A 76 2.77 0.90 21.33
CA LYS A 76 4.16 1.10 21.76
C LYS A 76 4.76 -0.10 22.48
N ARG A 77 3.95 -0.92 23.15
CA ARG A 77 4.42 -2.13 23.83
C ARG A 77 4.78 -3.24 22.85
N TYR A 78 4.03 -3.39 21.75
CA TYR A 78 4.15 -4.53 20.83
C TYR A 78 4.82 -4.19 19.48
N ASP A 79 4.93 -2.93 19.11
CA ASP A 79 5.59 -2.49 17.87
C ASP A 79 6.80 -1.58 18.18
N PRO A 80 8.04 -2.04 17.92
CA PRO A 80 9.25 -1.25 18.13
C PRO A 80 9.32 0.05 17.33
N LEU A 81 8.68 0.11 16.16
CA LEU A 81 8.62 1.34 15.37
C LEU A 81 7.75 2.38 16.08
N SER A 82 6.53 1.99 16.45
CA SER A 82 5.61 2.85 17.17
C SER A 82 6.11 3.27 18.55
N ALA A 83 6.92 2.44 19.22
CA ALA A 83 7.56 2.80 20.50
C ALA A 83 8.38 4.11 20.41
N ARG A 84 8.88 4.45 19.22
CA ARG A 84 9.67 5.65 18.95
C ARG A 84 8.83 6.85 18.51
N CYS A 85 7.54 6.65 18.23
CA CYS A 85 6.65 7.69 17.75
C CYS A 85 6.15 8.59 18.89
N PRO A 86 5.74 9.84 18.59
CA PRO A 86 4.98 10.68 19.50
C PRO A 86 3.72 9.97 20.02
N ALA A 87 3.15 10.47 21.12
CA ALA A 87 1.88 9.94 21.62
C ALA A 87 0.78 10.11 20.57
N LEU A 88 -0.06 9.08 20.39
CA LEU A 88 -1.28 9.21 19.61
C LEU A 88 -2.17 10.29 20.23
N ASP A 89 -2.66 11.20 19.39
CA ASP A 89 -3.54 12.28 19.80
C ASP A 89 -4.77 12.32 18.89
N PHE A 90 -5.85 11.70 19.36
CA PHE A 90 -7.14 11.72 18.70
C PHE A 90 -8.28 11.72 19.73
N HIS A 91 -9.40 12.33 19.36
CA HIS A 91 -10.62 12.32 20.17
C HIS A 91 -11.16 10.90 20.32
N GLN A 92 -11.82 10.61 21.45
CA GLN A 92 -12.41 9.30 21.68
C GLN A 92 -13.37 8.92 20.53
N VAL A 93 -13.18 7.73 19.95
CA VAL A 93 -13.94 7.27 18.78
C VAL A 93 -14.77 6.06 19.14
N GLN A 94 -16.03 6.06 18.71
CA GLN A 94 -16.90 4.89 18.67
C GLN A 94 -17.64 4.89 17.33
N GLY A 95 -17.85 3.72 16.73
CA GLY A 95 -18.54 3.60 15.44
C GLY A 95 -17.79 2.74 14.44
N MET A 96 -17.47 3.29 13.27
CA MET A 96 -16.88 2.55 12.15
C MET A 96 -15.57 3.19 11.70
N LEU A 97 -14.50 2.38 11.68
CA LEU A 97 -13.30 2.72 10.93
C LEU A 97 -13.47 2.25 9.49
N LYS A 98 -13.34 3.18 8.55
CA LYS A 98 -13.35 2.88 7.12
C LYS A 98 -12.03 3.31 6.50
N GLY A 99 -11.58 2.59 5.50
CA GLY A 99 -10.35 2.91 4.78
C GLY A 99 -10.19 2.09 3.53
N PHE A 100 -9.10 2.35 2.83
CA PHE A 100 -8.68 1.62 1.64
C PHE A 100 -7.24 1.15 1.85
N ILE A 101 -6.92 -0.03 1.32
CA ILE A 101 -5.56 -0.53 1.21
C ILE A 101 -5.21 -0.54 -0.27
N ASP A 102 -4.12 0.12 -0.65
CA ASP A 102 -3.72 0.30 -2.05
C ASP A 102 -3.60 -1.04 -2.80
N LEU A 103 -2.97 -2.03 -2.15
CA LEU A 103 -2.80 -3.38 -2.70
C LEU A 103 -2.77 -4.43 -1.59
N VAL A 104 -3.60 -5.46 -1.72
CA VAL A 104 -3.49 -6.72 -0.97
C VAL A 104 -3.19 -7.83 -1.96
N PHE A 105 -2.31 -8.75 -1.60
CA PHE A 105 -1.99 -9.90 -2.44
C PHE A 105 -1.70 -11.14 -1.61
N CYS A 106 -1.75 -12.30 -2.26
CA CYS A 106 -1.36 -13.58 -1.68
C CYS A 106 -0.12 -14.12 -2.40
N TRP A 107 0.88 -14.52 -1.65
CA TRP A 107 2.12 -15.12 -2.14
C TRP A 107 2.44 -16.38 -1.34
N GLN A 108 2.50 -17.52 -2.02
CA GLN A 108 2.81 -18.82 -1.40
C GLN A 108 1.92 -19.15 -0.18
N GLY A 109 0.65 -18.73 -0.22
CA GLY A 109 -0.32 -18.97 0.85
C GLY A 109 -0.25 -17.98 2.02
N LYS A 110 0.48 -16.88 1.89
CA LYS A 110 0.54 -15.77 2.84
C LYS A 110 0.01 -14.48 2.22
#